data_AF-A0AAN6GIU2-F1
#
_entry.id   AF-A0AAN6GIU2-F1
#
_cell.length_a   1.000
_cell.length_b   1.000
_cell.length_c   1.000
_cell.angle_alpha   90.00
_cell.angle_beta   90.00
_cell.angle_gamma   90.00
#
_symmetry.space_group_name_H-M   'P 1'
#
loop_
_entity.id
_entity.type
_entity.pdbx_description
1 polymer ?
#
loop_
_entity_poly.entity_id
_entity_poly.type
_entity_poly.pdbx_seq_one_letter_code
_entity_poly.pdbx_strand_id
1 'polypeptide(L)'
;MAATSSSAAGVQAGATGDALYPTAGASAPAPARSDLPSTVLRKTLLVTAGGVAFGASYGILKHNQPTQFAVRQGFNALIFALPFFTISEYAVRPTLDFLGGRAYTTGSAQGQQPRNLRTEYLGSSAIAGAITGAGVAAAVRGPRSIVPGMATFGVLCLTAQYIVNELDIARIKLIAGYAGGLRDLPTRAVPESPVKSSPSSQAGPTPTPISPAPASSSSSSSSSSPSPSAPASEAPGKDASSAWSFLSSIAPMRKVSDDEYAVRLAADLQAAEARLSALKREADELEAQLAHSHSQPAAGTGTARE
;
A
#
# COMPACT_ATOMS: atom_id res chain seq x y z
N MET A 1 20.67 -2.32 -25.30
CA MET A 1 20.69 -0.97 -25.92
C MET A 1 19.31 -0.34 -25.80
N ALA A 2 19.10 0.46 -24.77
CA ALA A 2 18.07 1.49 -24.68
C ALA A 2 18.56 2.45 -23.59
N ALA A 3 19.01 3.63 -24.00
CA ALA A 3 19.61 4.62 -23.13
C ALA A 3 18.53 5.20 -22.20
N THR A 4 18.71 5.01 -20.90
CA THR A 4 17.92 5.66 -19.85
C THR A 4 18.37 7.11 -19.74
N SER A 5 17.52 8.01 -20.20
CA SER A 5 17.69 9.45 -20.10
C SER A 5 17.55 9.91 -18.64
N SER A 6 18.57 10.66 -18.23
CA SER A 6 18.65 11.50 -17.05
C SER A 6 17.51 12.53 -17.02
N SER A 7 16.85 12.69 -15.87
CA SER A 7 16.05 13.89 -15.59
C SER A 7 16.15 14.26 -14.12
N ALA A 8 16.54 15.51 -13.90
CA ALA A 8 17.02 16.08 -12.67
C ALA A 8 15.92 16.27 -11.62
N ALA A 9 16.19 15.83 -10.39
CA ALA A 9 15.46 16.27 -9.21
C ALA A 9 15.94 17.67 -8.82
N GLY A 10 15.17 18.69 -9.18
CA GLY A 10 15.36 20.07 -8.74
C GLY A 10 15.04 20.19 -7.25
N VAL A 11 16.05 20.60 -6.48
CA VAL A 11 15.93 21.13 -5.12
C VAL A 11 15.39 22.56 -5.25
N GLN A 12 14.24 22.85 -4.64
CA GLN A 12 13.80 24.23 -4.38
C GLN A 12 13.73 24.44 -2.86
N ALA A 13 14.78 25.09 -2.35
CA ALA A 13 14.79 25.78 -1.08
C ALA A 13 14.72 27.29 -1.37
N GLY A 14 13.92 28.04 -0.61
CA GLY A 14 13.93 29.49 -0.66
C GLY A 14 12.59 30.15 -0.33
N ALA A 15 12.28 30.22 0.95
CA ALA A 15 11.29 31.14 1.49
C ALA A 15 11.94 32.50 1.76
N THR A 16 11.27 33.59 1.39
CA THR A 16 11.05 34.83 2.18
C THR A 16 10.53 35.93 1.26
N GLY A 17 9.42 36.57 1.63
CA GLY A 17 8.93 37.78 0.97
C GLY A 17 7.48 38.09 1.31
N ASP A 18 7.29 38.86 2.38
CA ASP A 18 6.04 39.51 2.74
C ASP A 18 5.42 40.27 1.55
N ALA A 19 4.18 39.95 1.19
CA ALA A 19 3.37 40.77 0.31
C ALA A 19 1.87 40.63 0.63
N LEU A 20 1.33 41.76 1.08
CA LEU A 20 -0.05 42.25 1.00
C LEU A 20 -1.15 41.28 0.52
N TYR A 21 -2.18 41.17 1.36
CA TYR A 21 -3.49 40.58 1.07
C TYR A 21 -4.07 41.09 -0.26
N PRO A 22 -4.31 40.22 -1.26
CA PRO A 22 -5.13 40.56 -2.40
C PRO A 22 -6.61 40.43 -2.04
N THR A 23 -7.33 41.52 -2.29
CA THR A 23 -8.78 41.66 -2.24
C THR A 23 -9.48 40.63 -3.13
N ALA A 24 -10.55 40.05 -2.56
CA ALA A 24 -11.49 39.16 -3.21
C ALA A 24 -12.01 39.72 -4.55
N GLY A 25 -11.96 38.93 -5.63
CA GLY A 25 -12.58 39.34 -6.89
C GLY A 25 -12.05 38.73 -8.18
N ALA A 26 -11.59 37.47 -8.18
CA ALA A 26 -11.43 36.71 -9.42
C ALA A 26 -11.50 35.22 -9.07
N SER A 27 -12.56 34.54 -9.50
CA SER A 27 -12.65 33.09 -9.46
C SER A 27 -11.52 32.52 -10.32
N ALA A 28 -10.40 32.19 -9.70
CA ALA A 28 -9.30 31.52 -10.35
C ALA A 28 -9.85 30.28 -11.07
N PRO A 29 -9.50 30.04 -12.35
CA PRO A 29 -9.94 28.86 -13.07
C PRO A 29 -9.54 27.65 -12.24
N ALA A 30 -10.54 26.83 -11.87
CA ALA A 30 -10.33 25.65 -11.04
C ALA A 30 -9.15 24.86 -11.61
N PRO A 31 -8.13 24.52 -10.80
CA PRO A 31 -6.94 23.83 -11.28
C PRO A 31 -7.40 22.59 -12.07
N ALA A 32 -6.96 22.52 -13.33
CA ALA A 32 -7.42 21.51 -14.27
C ALA A 32 -7.20 20.12 -13.66
N ARG A 33 -8.25 19.28 -13.69
CA ARG A 33 -8.31 17.90 -13.19
C ARG A 33 -7.31 16.90 -13.83
N SER A 34 -6.28 17.39 -14.52
CA SER A 34 -5.28 16.60 -15.26
C SER A 34 -4.43 15.66 -14.38
N ASP A 35 -4.48 15.79 -13.06
CA ASP A 35 -3.66 15.00 -12.13
C ASP A 35 -4.30 13.67 -11.68
N LEU A 36 -5.57 13.42 -12.06
CA LEU A 36 -6.28 12.19 -11.73
C LEU A 36 -5.63 10.93 -12.36
N PRO A 37 -5.37 10.87 -13.68
CA PRO A 37 -4.76 9.68 -14.28
C PRO A 37 -3.34 9.42 -13.77
N SER A 38 -2.56 10.47 -13.51
CA SER A 38 -1.21 10.33 -12.98
C SER A 38 -1.22 9.79 -11.53
N THR A 39 -2.23 10.14 -10.75
CA THR A 39 -2.43 9.60 -9.39
C THR A 39 -2.74 8.11 -9.41
N VAL A 40 -3.65 7.66 -10.26
CA VAL A 40 -3.97 6.23 -10.43
C VAL A 40 -2.74 5.45 -10.87
N LEU A 41 -1.99 5.98 -11.82
CA LEU A 41 -0.77 5.33 -12.33
C LEU A 41 0.30 5.21 -11.24
N ARG A 42 0.54 6.26 -10.47
CA ARG A 42 1.50 6.24 -9.35
C ARG A 42 1.12 5.20 -8.30
N LYS A 43 -0.15 5.15 -7.90
CA LYS A 43 -0.64 4.15 -6.92
C LYS A 43 -0.50 2.73 -7.45
N THR A 44 -0.87 2.50 -8.71
CA THR A 44 -0.76 1.20 -9.36
C THR A 44 0.69 0.75 -9.46
N LEU A 45 1.60 1.66 -9.83
CA LEU A 45 3.04 1.39 -9.91
C LEU A 45 3.63 1.06 -8.54
N LEU A 46 3.22 1.78 -7.48
CA LEU A 46 3.67 1.52 -6.11
C LEU A 46 3.23 0.13 -5.64
N VAL A 47 1.96 -0.24 -5.83
CA VAL A 47 1.46 -1.57 -5.48
C VAL A 47 2.14 -2.67 -6.30
N THR A 48 2.37 -2.43 -7.59
CA THR A 48 3.08 -3.36 -8.47
C THR A 48 4.52 -3.57 -7.98
N ALA A 49 5.23 -2.49 -7.64
CA ALA A 49 6.57 -2.56 -7.08
C ALA A 49 6.59 -3.34 -5.75
N GLY A 50 5.59 -3.14 -4.89
CA GLY A 50 5.39 -3.93 -3.67
C GLY A 50 5.19 -5.43 -3.97
N GLY A 51 4.40 -5.76 -4.99
CA GLY A 51 4.20 -7.14 -5.45
C GLY A 51 5.48 -7.79 -5.99
N VAL A 52 6.27 -7.05 -6.76
CA VAL A 52 7.59 -7.49 -7.26
C VAL A 52 8.55 -7.74 -6.10
N ALA A 53 8.64 -6.79 -5.16
CA ALA A 53 9.50 -6.93 -3.99
C ALA A 53 9.12 -8.15 -3.15
N PHE A 54 7.82 -8.33 -2.87
CA PHE A 54 7.30 -9.49 -2.15
C PHE A 54 7.59 -10.81 -2.90
N GLY A 55 7.38 -10.85 -4.22
CA GLY A 55 7.66 -12.03 -5.04
C GLY A 55 9.15 -12.37 -5.08
N ALA A 56 10.04 -11.37 -5.11
CA ALA A 56 11.48 -11.56 -5.04
C ALA A 56 11.90 -12.14 -3.69
N SER A 57 11.43 -11.55 -2.58
CA SER A 57 11.69 -12.03 -1.23
C SER A 57 11.20 -13.48 -1.03
N TYR A 58 10.01 -13.80 -1.53
CA TYR A 58 9.47 -15.15 -1.48
C TYR A 58 10.27 -16.15 -2.32
N GLY A 59 10.73 -15.74 -3.51
CA GLY A 59 11.57 -16.57 -4.37
C GLY A 59 12.90 -16.95 -3.73
N ILE A 60 13.55 -15.99 -3.04
CA ILE A 60 14.79 -16.22 -2.27
C ILE A 60 14.53 -17.26 -1.16
N LEU A 61 13.43 -17.11 -0.41
CA LEU A 61 13.09 -18.02 0.69
C LEU A 61 12.80 -19.46 0.23
N LYS A 62 12.37 -19.64 -1.02
CA LYS A 62 12.05 -20.95 -1.60
C LYS A 62 13.16 -21.55 -2.46
N HIS A 63 14.37 -20.96 -2.47
CA HIS A 63 15.51 -21.40 -3.27
C HIS A 63 15.21 -21.54 -4.77
N ASN A 64 14.23 -20.81 -5.28
CA ASN A 64 13.91 -20.76 -6.71
C ASN A 64 14.48 -19.49 -7.34
N GLN A 65 14.50 -19.39 -8.68
CA GLN A 65 14.92 -18.17 -9.38
C GLN A 65 14.03 -16.97 -8.96
N PRO A 66 14.55 -16.00 -8.19
CA PRO A 66 13.74 -14.97 -7.56
C PRO A 66 13.12 -14.00 -8.59
N THR A 67 13.78 -13.83 -9.72
CA THR A 67 13.33 -12.97 -10.83
C THR A 67 12.01 -13.46 -11.44
N GLN A 68 11.85 -14.77 -11.66
CA GLN A 68 10.63 -15.32 -12.24
C GLN A 68 9.43 -15.15 -11.31
N PHE A 69 9.63 -15.39 -10.00
CA PHE A 69 8.58 -15.18 -9.00
C PHE A 69 8.22 -13.71 -8.84
N ALA A 70 9.20 -12.81 -8.83
CA ALA A 70 9.00 -11.37 -8.74
C ALA A 70 8.18 -10.84 -9.92
N VAL A 71 8.53 -11.22 -11.15
CA VAL A 71 7.83 -10.77 -12.36
C VAL A 71 6.40 -11.31 -12.39
N ARG A 72 6.19 -12.61 -12.14
CA ARG A 72 4.83 -13.20 -12.09
C ARG A 72 3.96 -12.53 -11.03
N GLN A 73 4.50 -12.31 -9.84
CA GLN A 73 3.76 -11.65 -8.76
C GLN A 73 3.46 -10.18 -9.07
N GLY A 74 4.41 -9.46 -9.69
CA GLY A 74 4.22 -8.10 -10.16
C GLY A 74 3.09 -7.99 -11.19
N PHE A 75 3.08 -8.86 -12.21
CA PHE A 75 2.00 -8.90 -13.21
C PHE A 75 0.65 -9.23 -12.60
N ASN A 76 0.60 -10.22 -11.70
CA ASN A 76 -0.63 -10.54 -10.98
C ASN A 76 -1.11 -9.31 -10.18
N ALA A 77 -0.24 -8.67 -9.41
CA ALA A 77 -0.57 -7.47 -8.64
C ALA A 77 -1.06 -6.33 -9.54
N LEU A 78 -0.43 -6.12 -10.70
CA LEU A 78 -0.81 -5.09 -11.68
C LEU A 78 -2.24 -5.30 -12.20
N ILE A 79 -2.60 -6.54 -12.57
CA ILE A 79 -3.93 -6.90 -13.08
C ILE A 79 -5.03 -6.61 -12.05
N PHE A 80 -4.76 -6.77 -10.75
CA PHE A 80 -5.73 -6.44 -9.69
C PHE A 80 -5.71 -4.95 -9.31
N ALA A 81 -4.52 -4.34 -9.24
CA ALA A 81 -4.36 -2.96 -8.75
C ALA A 81 -4.96 -1.94 -9.71
N LEU A 82 -4.79 -2.12 -11.02
CA LEU A 82 -5.28 -1.18 -12.03
C LEU A 82 -6.81 -1.00 -11.96
N PRO A 83 -7.65 -2.06 -12.08
CA PRO A 83 -9.10 -1.91 -11.99
C PRO A 83 -9.56 -1.45 -10.60
N PHE A 84 -8.85 -1.83 -9.53
CA PHE A 84 -9.16 -1.34 -8.19
C PHE A 84 -9.00 0.18 -8.09
N PHE A 85 -7.84 0.71 -8.48
CA PHE A 85 -7.58 2.13 -8.37
C PHE A 85 -8.43 2.95 -9.33
N THR A 86 -8.69 2.46 -10.55
CA THR A 86 -9.59 3.15 -11.47
C THR A 86 -11.02 3.22 -10.92
N ILE A 87 -11.58 2.12 -10.42
CA ILE A 87 -12.93 2.14 -9.83
C ILE A 87 -12.96 3.02 -8.59
N SER A 88 -11.96 2.93 -7.72
CA SER A 88 -11.91 3.71 -6.48
C SER A 88 -11.86 5.22 -6.76
N GLU A 89 -11.12 5.67 -7.77
CA GLU A 89 -10.95 7.09 -8.09
C GLU A 89 -12.08 7.64 -8.95
N TYR A 90 -12.52 6.88 -9.96
CA TYR A 90 -13.49 7.37 -10.94
C TYR A 90 -14.94 7.09 -10.55
N ALA A 91 -15.22 6.04 -9.79
CA ALA A 91 -16.58 5.71 -9.37
C ALA A 91 -16.81 6.09 -7.91
N VAL A 92 -15.97 5.59 -7.01
CA VAL A 92 -16.25 5.60 -5.56
C VAL A 92 -16.07 6.98 -4.95
N ARG A 93 -14.95 7.67 -5.20
CA ARG A 93 -14.75 9.04 -4.69
C ARG A 93 -15.85 10.02 -5.10
N PRO A 94 -16.22 10.16 -6.39
CA PRO A 94 -17.29 11.08 -6.77
C PRO A 94 -18.65 10.67 -6.20
N THR A 95 -18.95 9.37 -6.04
CA THR A 95 -20.22 8.95 -5.39
C THR A 95 -20.23 9.28 -3.91
N LEU A 96 -19.13 9.11 -3.19
CA LEU A 96 -19.03 9.49 -1.77
C LEU A 96 -19.11 10.99 -1.56
N ASP A 97 -18.48 11.78 -2.43
CA ASP A 97 -18.57 13.23 -2.37
C ASP A 97 -20.01 13.70 -2.61
N PHE A 98 -20.69 13.09 -3.58
CA PHE A 98 -22.10 13.34 -3.86
C PHE A 98 -23.01 12.93 -2.70
N LEU A 99 -22.84 11.71 -2.17
CA LEU A 99 -23.71 11.14 -1.13
C LEU A 99 -23.46 11.75 0.25
N GLY A 100 -22.23 12.17 0.53
CA GLY A 100 -21.85 12.83 1.77
C GLY A 100 -22.28 14.29 1.86
N GLY A 101 -22.91 14.84 0.82
CA GLY A 101 -23.31 16.24 0.76
C GLY A 101 -22.14 17.23 0.88
N ARG A 102 -20.90 16.74 0.81
CA ARG A 102 -19.67 17.54 0.79
C ARG A 102 -19.50 18.06 -0.64
N ALA A 103 -20.37 19.00 -1.01
CA ALA A 103 -20.19 19.80 -2.20
C ALA A 103 -18.85 20.55 -2.08
N TYR A 104 -17.79 20.01 -2.71
CA TYR A 104 -16.57 20.70 -3.15
C TYR A 104 -16.27 22.06 -2.49
N THR A 105 -16.10 22.12 -1.17
CA THR A 105 -15.39 23.25 -0.55
C THR A 105 -13.90 22.96 -0.69
N THR A 106 -13.44 22.99 -1.94
CA THR A 106 -12.06 22.75 -2.41
C THR A 106 -11.07 23.82 -1.94
N GLY A 107 -11.34 24.50 -0.82
CA GLY A 107 -10.64 25.71 -0.39
C GLY A 107 -10.31 25.80 1.11
N SER A 108 -10.57 24.78 1.93
CA SER A 108 -10.27 24.84 3.36
C SER A 108 -9.51 23.61 3.84
N ALA A 109 -8.28 23.47 3.34
CA ALA A 109 -7.29 22.47 3.74
C ALA A 109 -6.78 22.60 5.20
N GLN A 110 -7.40 23.42 6.06
CA GLN A 110 -6.73 23.87 7.28
C GLN A 110 -7.57 23.86 8.57
N GLY A 111 -8.83 23.42 8.55
CA GLY A 111 -9.68 23.55 9.75
C GLY A 111 -10.68 22.44 10.03
N GLN A 112 -10.86 21.45 9.16
CA GLN A 112 -11.75 20.33 9.50
C GLN A 112 -11.06 19.45 10.55
N GLN A 113 -11.45 19.69 11.81
CA GLN A 113 -11.14 18.84 12.95
C GLN A 113 -11.28 17.37 12.57
N PRO A 114 -10.29 16.53 12.91
CA PRO A 114 -10.30 15.13 12.52
C PRO A 114 -11.43 14.40 13.26
N ARG A 115 -12.57 14.22 12.59
CA ARG A 115 -13.55 13.23 13.02
C ARG A 115 -12.90 11.85 12.85
N ASN A 116 -12.41 11.29 13.95
CA ASN A 116 -11.88 9.93 14.07
C ASN A 116 -11.03 9.48 12.86
N LEU A 117 -9.75 9.93 12.80
CA LEU A 117 -8.77 9.50 11.78
C LEU A 117 -8.74 7.97 11.57
N ARG A 118 -9.12 7.20 12.60
CA ARG A 118 -9.13 5.74 12.56
C ARG A 118 -10.15 5.15 11.58
N THR A 119 -11.27 5.84 11.34
CA THR A 119 -12.40 5.27 10.58
C THR A 119 -12.67 5.98 9.26
N GLU A 120 -12.02 7.11 9.00
CA GLU A 120 -12.17 7.80 7.73
C GLU A 120 -11.64 6.87 6.61
N TYR A 121 -12.43 6.66 5.57
CA TYR A 121 -12.12 5.83 4.38
C TYR A 121 -12.15 4.29 4.52
N LEU A 122 -12.42 3.72 5.70
CA LEU A 122 -12.55 2.25 5.82
C LEU A 122 -13.75 1.72 5.02
N GLY A 123 -14.90 2.40 5.10
CA GLY A 123 -16.11 1.96 4.39
C GLY A 123 -16.00 2.10 2.88
N SER A 124 -15.40 3.19 2.40
CA SER A 124 -15.25 3.45 0.97
C SER A 124 -14.30 2.48 0.29
N SER A 125 -13.18 2.17 0.94
CA SER A 125 -12.21 1.17 0.47
C SER A 125 -12.82 -0.23 0.45
N ALA A 126 -13.59 -0.61 1.48
CA ALA A 126 -14.30 -1.88 1.51
C ALA A 126 -15.32 -2.03 0.38
N ILE A 127 -16.12 -0.99 0.09
CA ILE A 127 -17.09 -0.98 -1.02
C ILE A 127 -16.37 -1.06 -2.37
N ALA A 128 -15.30 -0.27 -2.57
CA ALA A 128 -14.49 -0.32 -3.77
C ALA A 128 -13.92 -1.73 -3.99
N GLY A 129 -13.33 -2.31 -2.93
CA GLY A 129 -12.79 -3.66 -2.92
C GLY A 129 -13.86 -4.70 -3.25
N ALA A 130 -15.06 -4.58 -2.69
CA ALA A 130 -16.17 -5.48 -2.98
C ALA A 130 -16.58 -5.41 -4.47
N ILE A 131 -16.70 -4.20 -5.05
CA ILE A 131 -17.06 -4.02 -6.46
C ILE A 131 -15.96 -4.58 -7.38
N THR A 132 -14.69 -4.31 -7.09
CA THR A 132 -13.58 -4.87 -7.87
C THR A 132 -13.53 -6.40 -7.74
N GLY A 133 -13.73 -6.93 -6.54
CA GLY A 133 -13.77 -8.37 -6.26
C GLY A 133 -14.93 -9.07 -6.98
N ALA A 134 -16.12 -8.46 -7.02
CA ALA A 134 -17.24 -8.91 -7.84
C ALA A 134 -16.85 -9.03 -9.31
N GLY A 135 -16.28 -7.96 -9.87
CA GLY A 135 -15.92 -7.90 -11.29
C GLY A 135 -14.88 -8.95 -11.66
N VAL A 136 -13.82 -9.07 -10.86
CA VAL A 136 -12.76 -10.06 -11.13
C VAL A 136 -13.25 -11.49 -10.94
N ALA A 137 -14.05 -11.76 -9.90
CA ALA A 137 -14.61 -13.09 -9.69
C ALA A 137 -15.58 -13.47 -10.84
N ALA A 138 -16.48 -12.55 -11.22
CA ALA A 138 -17.37 -12.73 -12.37
C ALA A 138 -16.62 -13.07 -13.65
N ALA A 139 -15.52 -12.35 -13.94
CA ALA A 139 -14.73 -12.54 -15.14
C ALA A 139 -14.00 -13.90 -15.17
N VAL A 140 -13.42 -14.34 -14.04
CA VAL A 140 -12.58 -15.55 -14.00
C VAL A 140 -13.38 -16.81 -13.73
N ARG A 141 -14.42 -16.75 -12.87
CA ARG A 141 -15.15 -17.93 -12.37
C ARG A 141 -16.66 -17.88 -12.67
N GLY A 142 -17.14 -16.83 -13.35
CA GLY A 142 -18.55 -16.65 -13.70
C GLY A 142 -19.41 -16.04 -12.58
N PRO A 143 -20.71 -15.79 -12.86
CA PRO A 143 -21.57 -14.97 -12.00
C PRO A 143 -21.84 -15.58 -10.62
N ARG A 144 -21.76 -16.91 -10.48
CA ARG A 144 -21.94 -17.59 -9.19
C ARG A 144 -20.86 -17.25 -8.16
N SER A 145 -19.72 -16.74 -8.62
CA SER A 145 -18.58 -16.39 -7.75
C SER A 145 -18.56 -14.93 -7.31
N ILE A 146 -19.54 -14.12 -7.72
CA ILE A 146 -19.59 -12.68 -7.41
C ILE A 146 -19.63 -12.45 -5.90
N VAL A 147 -20.57 -13.09 -5.20
CA VAL A 147 -20.78 -12.89 -3.76
C VAL A 147 -19.54 -13.23 -2.93
N PRO A 148 -18.89 -14.40 -3.08
CA PRO A 148 -17.66 -14.68 -2.34
C PRO A 148 -16.51 -13.75 -2.77
N GLY A 149 -16.44 -13.35 -4.04
CA GLY A 149 -15.47 -12.35 -4.52
C GLY A 149 -15.62 -10.99 -3.85
N MET A 150 -16.86 -10.50 -3.71
CA MET A 150 -17.18 -9.26 -3.01
C MET A 150 -16.73 -9.32 -1.55
N ALA A 151 -17.10 -10.38 -0.83
CA ALA A 151 -16.81 -10.53 0.58
C ALA A 151 -15.30 -10.57 0.84
N THR A 152 -14.59 -11.41 0.10
CA THR A 152 -13.13 -11.59 0.28
C THR A 152 -12.35 -10.32 -0.01
N PHE A 153 -12.59 -9.66 -1.15
CA PHE A 153 -11.87 -8.44 -1.50
C PHE A 153 -12.29 -7.25 -0.62
N GLY A 154 -13.56 -7.17 -0.21
CA GLY A 154 -14.02 -6.13 0.71
C GLY A 154 -13.31 -6.19 2.05
N VAL A 155 -13.24 -7.39 2.66
CA VAL A 155 -12.54 -7.62 3.94
C VAL A 155 -11.04 -7.38 3.80
N LEU A 156 -10.43 -7.86 2.72
CA LEU A 156 -9.00 -7.67 2.46
C LEU A 156 -8.66 -6.17 2.33
N CYS A 157 -9.49 -5.41 1.62
CA CYS A 157 -9.30 -3.98 1.47
C CYS A 157 -9.48 -3.23 2.80
N LEU A 158 -10.49 -3.58 3.59
CA LEU A 158 -10.71 -3.01 4.92
C LEU A 158 -9.50 -3.26 5.83
N THR A 159 -8.96 -4.48 5.80
CA THR A 159 -7.78 -4.87 6.60
C THR A 159 -6.54 -4.10 6.16
N ALA A 160 -6.31 -3.98 4.85
CA ALA A 160 -5.19 -3.22 4.31
C ALA A 160 -5.28 -1.74 4.71
N GLN A 161 -6.46 -1.13 4.59
CA GLN A 161 -6.68 0.26 4.97
C GLN A 161 -6.51 0.48 6.48
N TYR A 162 -6.93 -0.49 7.31
CA TYR A 162 -6.69 -0.49 8.74
C TYR A 162 -5.18 -0.51 9.07
N ILE A 163 -4.39 -1.36 8.41
CA ILE A 163 -2.94 -1.43 8.60
C ILE A 163 -2.27 -0.09 8.24
N VAL A 164 -2.65 0.51 7.10
CA VAL A 164 -2.11 1.82 6.69
C VAL A 164 -2.43 2.89 7.73
N ASN A 165 -3.68 2.93 8.23
CA ASN A 165 -4.07 3.88 9.27
C ASN A 165 -3.26 3.70 10.56
N GLU A 166 -3.00 2.47 11.01
CA GLU A 166 -2.17 2.19 12.18
C GLU A 166 -0.69 2.57 11.93
N LEU A 167 -0.15 2.32 10.73
CA LEU A 167 1.20 2.73 10.35
C LEU A 167 1.36 4.24 10.33
N ASP A 168 0.36 4.99 9.87
CA ASP A 168 0.37 6.44 9.89
C ASP A 168 0.34 6.98 11.32
N ILE A 169 -0.48 6.40 12.20
CA ILE A 169 -0.49 6.74 13.63
C ILE A 169 0.87 6.40 14.26
N ALA A 170 1.45 5.24 13.95
CA ALA A 170 2.76 4.83 14.44
C ALA A 170 3.86 5.78 13.96
N ARG A 171 3.81 6.21 12.69
CA ARG A 171 4.75 7.20 12.13
C ARG A 171 4.63 8.55 12.80
N ILE A 172 3.41 9.06 13.01
CA ILE A 172 3.19 10.34 13.71
C ILE A 172 3.73 10.26 15.14
N LYS A 173 3.45 9.16 15.86
CA LYS A 173 3.99 8.92 17.20
C LYS A 173 5.52 8.87 17.20
N LEU A 174 6.12 8.20 16.22
CA LEU A 174 7.57 8.10 16.08
C LEU A 174 8.17 9.50 15.86
N ILE A 175 7.65 10.28 14.90
CA ILE A 175 8.13 11.65 14.63
C ILE A 175 7.91 12.56 15.84
N ALA A 176 6.76 12.47 16.52
CA ALA A 176 6.48 13.24 17.72
C ALA A 176 7.42 12.87 18.88
N GLY A 177 7.79 11.60 19.01
CA GLY A 177 8.80 11.13 19.98
C GLY A 177 10.18 11.69 19.67
N TYR A 178 10.61 11.66 18.39
CA TYR A 178 11.87 12.28 17.97
C TYR A 178 11.87 13.80 18.18
N ALA A 179 10.77 14.50 17.85
CA ALA A 179 10.65 15.94 18.07
C ALA A 179 10.59 16.34 19.55
N GLY A 180 9.98 15.49 20.40
CA GLY A 180 9.92 15.66 21.85
C GLY A 180 11.27 15.45 22.52
N GLY A 181 12.03 14.42 22.12
CA GLY A 181 13.38 14.17 22.65
C GLY A 181 14.39 15.28 22.33
N LEU A 182 14.16 16.06 21.27
CA LEU A 182 14.94 17.26 20.95
C LEU A 182 14.58 18.48 21.81
N ARG A 183 13.42 18.50 22.49
CA ARG A 183 13.04 19.57 23.43
C ARG A 183 13.67 19.43 24.81
N ASP A 184 14.16 18.24 25.15
CA ASP A 184 14.93 17.99 26.37
C ASP A 184 16.44 18.25 26.19
N LEU A 185 16.89 18.72 25.02
CA LEU A 185 18.18 19.40 24.96
C LEU A 185 18.08 20.60 25.91
N PRO A 186 19.00 20.71 26.88
CA PRO A 186 18.94 21.75 27.90
C PRO A 186 18.79 23.05 27.15
N THR A 187 17.64 23.70 27.33
CA THR A 187 17.36 25.03 26.80
C THR A 187 18.56 25.85 27.22
N ARG A 188 19.49 26.07 26.30
CA ARG A 188 20.71 26.84 26.52
C ARG A 188 20.17 28.14 27.06
N ALA A 189 20.36 28.35 28.37
CA ALA A 189 19.83 29.48 29.09
C ALA A 189 20.11 30.70 28.23
N VAL A 190 19.07 31.22 27.58
CA VAL A 190 19.21 32.46 26.84
C VAL A 190 19.46 33.44 27.98
N PRO A 191 20.67 34.04 28.06
CA PRO A 191 20.97 34.96 29.13
C PRO A 191 19.87 36.03 29.11
N GLU A 192 19.17 36.15 30.22
CA GLU A 192 18.16 37.19 30.43
C GLU A 192 18.82 38.54 30.10
N SER A 193 18.52 39.08 28.93
CA SER A 193 18.72 40.50 28.71
C SER A 193 17.72 41.22 29.62
N PRO A 194 18.18 42.07 30.55
CA PRO A 194 17.32 42.69 31.55
C PRO A 194 16.33 43.64 30.87
N VAL A 195 15.08 43.21 30.76
CA VAL A 195 13.99 44.06 30.29
C VAL A 195 13.60 45.00 31.42
N LYS A 196 13.99 46.25 31.21
CA LYS A 196 13.61 47.42 31.98
C LYS A 196 12.09 47.51 32.08
N SER A 197 11.59 47.43 33.30
CA SER A 197 10.22 47.64 33.73
C SER A 197 9.64 48.97 33.26
N SER A 198 8.50 48.93 32.55
CA SER A 198 7.61 50.07 32.35
C SER A 198 6.24 49.75 32.96
N PRO A 199 5.82 50.43 34.03
CA PRO A 199 4.47 50.35 34.56
C PRO A 199 3.60 51.44 33.91
N SER A 200 2.49 51.06 33.29
CA SER A 200 1.42 52.01 32.98
C SER A 200 0.06 51.33 33.06
N SER A 201 -0.51 51.47 34.25
CA SER A 201 -1.92 51.71 34.57
C SER A 201 -2.87 51.94 33.39
N GLN A 202 -3.95 51.16 33.33
CA GLN A 202 -5.28 51.75 33.18
C GLN A 202 -6.38 50.84 33.72
N ALA A 203 -6.99 51.32 34.80
CA ALA A 203 -8.23 50.82 35.36
C ALA A 203 -9.43 51.43 34.60
N GLY A 204 -10.51 50.66 34.46
CA GLY A 204 -11.80 51.14 33.99
C GLY A 204 -12.90 50.08 34.16
N PRO A 205 -14.10 50.41 34.71
CA PRO A 205 -15.03 49.43 35.30
C PRO A 205 -16.21 49.02 34.40
N THR A 206 -16.82 47.89 34.78
CA THR A 206 -18.14 47.27 34.49
C THR A 206 -19.31 48.28 34.38
N PRO A 207 -20.49 47.99 33.72
CA PRO A 207 -21.35 46.85 34.13
C PRO A 207 -22.35 46.21 33.12
N THR A 208 -22.69 44.94 33.43
CA THR A 208 -24.03 44.31 33.49
C THR A 208 -24.84 43.73 32.29
N PRO A 209 -25.72 42.73 32.59
CA PRO A 209 -26.18 41.64 31.72
C PRO A 209 -27.69 41.69 31.40
N ILE A 210 -28.17 41.03 30.34
CA ILE A 210 -29.58 40.53 30.25
C ILE A 210 -29.66 39.29 29.32
N SER A 211 -30.33 38.25 29.84
CA SER A 211 -30.84 36.99 29.23
C SER A 211 -31.98 37.26 28.21
N PRO A 212 -32.83 36.31 27.72
CA PRO A 212 -32.84 34.83 27.72
C PRO A 212 -33.20 34.21 26.34
N ALA A 213 -33.18 32.87 26.22
CA ALA A 213 -34.25 32.02 25.63
C ALA A 213 -33.71 30.66 25.10
N PRO A 214 -34.06 29.53 25.74
CA PRO A 214 -33.95 28.20 25.16
C PRO A 214 -35.25 27.85 24.42
N ALA A 215 -35.16 27.60 23.11
CA ALA A 215 -36.26 27.02 22.34
C ALA A 215 -36.19 25.50 22.39
N SER A 216 -37.17 24.95 23.09
CA SER A 216 -37.64 23.57 23.08
C SER A 216 -38.18 23.15 21.72
N SER A 217 -37.75 21.99 21.23
CA SER A 217 -38.54 21.09 20.37
C SER A 217 -38.24 19.65 20.82
N SER A 218 -39.09 19.06 21.67
CA SER A 218 -40.28 18.27 21.30
C SER A 218 -39.96 17.05 20.43
N SER A 219 -39.62 15.96 21.12
CA SER A 219 -40.30 14.65 21.04
C SER A 219 -40.99 14.27 19.72
N SER A 220 -40.42 13.26 19.04
CA SER A 220 -41.22 12.20 18.43
C SER A 220 -40.57 10.84 18.71
N SER A 221 -41.15 10.21 19.72
CA SER A 221 -41.07 8.79 20.00
C SER A 221 -41.81 8.01 18.91
N SER A 222 -41.10 7.20 18.12
CA SER A 222 -41.68 6.04 17.46
C SER A 222 -40.95 4.78 17.92
N SER A 223 -41.60 4.15 18.88
CA SER A 223 -41.38 2.79 19.34
C SER A 223 -41.73 1.80 18.23
N SER A 224 -40.75 1.07 17.70
CA SER A 224 -40.96 -0.23 17.08
C SER A 224 -39.89 -1.20 17.58
N SER A 225 -40.29 -1.92 18.63
CA SER A 225 -39.62 -3.10 19.18
C SER A 225 -39.82 -4.32 18.26
N PRO A 226 -39.05 -5.41 18.48
CA PRO A 226 -38.43 -6.18 17.40
C PRO A 226 -39.10 -7.54 17.16
N SER A 227 -38.84 -8.13 15.98
CA SER A 227 -38.83 -9.59 15.82
C SER A 227 -37.82 -10.00 14.76
N PRO A 228 -36.65 -10.49 15.18
CA PRO A 228 -35.91 -11.45 14.40
C PRO A 228 -35.69 -12.73 15.22
N SER A 229 -36.28 -13.81 14.74
CA SER A 229 -35.93 -15.16 15.11
C SER A 229 -34.41 -15.38 14.95
N ALA A 230 -33.85 -16.07 15.94
CA ALA A 230 -32.51 -16.61 16.04
C ALA A 230 -32.01 -17.25 14.70
N PRO A 231 -30.70 -17.30 14.45
CA PRO A 231 -29.81 -18.14 15.26
C PRO A 231 -28.61 -17.39 15.84
N ALA A 232 -28.18 -17.89 16.99
CA ALA A 232 -27.01 -17.47 17.73
C ALA A 232 -25.76 -17.44 16.85
N SER A 233 -25.03 -16.32 16.91
CA SER A 233 -23.60 -16.26 16.61
C SER A 233 -22.92 -15.56 17.78
N GLU A 234 -22.08 -16.35 18.44
CA GLU A 234 -21.32 -16.05 19.64
C GLU A 234 -20.33 -14.89 19.45
N ALA A 235 -20.00 -14.29 20.58
CA ALA A 235 -19.09 -13.17 20.72
C ALA A 235 -17.66 -13.49 20.24
N PRO A 236 -16.91 -12.47 19.77
CA PRO A 236 -15.60 -12.63 19.17
C PRO A 236 -14.53 -12.65 20.25
N GLY A 237 -13.86 -13.78 20.44
CA GLY A 237 -12.73 -13.81 21.35
C GLY A 237 -12.22 -15.21 21.65
N LYS A 238 -11.57 -15.84 20.65
CA LYS A 238 -10.54 -16.90 20.79
C LYS A 238 -10.12 -17.60 19.47
N ASP A 239 -10.59 -17.14 18.31
CA ASP A 239 -10.50 -17.95 17.08
C ASP A 239 -9.42 -17.53 16.07
N ALA A 240 -8.32 -16.94 16.52
CA ALA A 240 -7.14 -16.81 15.66
C ALA A 240 -6.63 -18.19 15.20
N SER A 241 -6.74 -19.22 16.05
CA SER A 241 -6.40 -20.61 15.72
C SER A 241 -7.35 -21.24 14.69
N SER A 242 -8.64 -20.87 14.70
CA SER A 242 -9.65 -21.39 13.77
C SER A 242 -9.40 -20.90 12.34
N ALA A 243 -9.02 -19.62 12.18
CA ALA A 243 -8.64 -19.07 10.88
C ALA A 243 -7.39 -19.76 10.28
N TRP A 244 -6.40 -20.12 11.12
CA TRP A 244 -5.25 -20.91 10.69
C TRP A 244 -5.62 -22.34 10.29
N SER A 245 -6.61 -22.97 10.94
CA SER A 245 -7.09 -24.30 10.53
C SER A 245 -7.83 -24.28 9.18
N PHE A 246 -8.61 -23.24 8.89
CA PHE A 246 -9.27 -23.07 7.58
C PHE A 246 -8.27 -22.79 6.45
N LEU A 247 -7.20 -22.04 6.72
CA LEU A 247 -6.11 -21.85 5.77
C LEU A 247 -5.33 -23.15 5.53
N SER A 248 -5.17 -23.99 6.56
CA SER A 248 -4.53 -25.31 6.42
C SER A 248 -5.37 -26.34 5.66
N SER A 249 -6.70 -26.19 5.62
CA SER A 249 -7.58 -27.09 4.86
C SER A 249 -7.72 -26.70 3.38
N ILE A 250 -7.47 -25.43 3.04
CA ILE A 250 -7.53 -24.92 1.65
C ILE A 250 -6.18 -25.03 0.94
N ALA A 251 -5.07 -25.09 1.68
CA ALA A 251 -3.79 -25.49 1.12
C ALA A 251 -3.71 -27.03 1.13
N PRO A 252 -3.66 -27.72 -0.03
CA PRO A 252 -3.41 -29.16 -0.09
C PRO A 252 -1.94 -29.47 0.23
N MET A 253 -1.41 -28.89 1.31
CA MET A 253 -0.18 -29.36 1.92
C MET A 253 -0.56 -30.59 2.75
N ARG A 254 -0.66 -31.73 2.05
CA ARG A 254 -0.48 -33.02 2.71
C ARG A 254 0.78 -32.89 3.55
N LYS A 255 0.66 -33.15 4.86
CA LYS A 255 1.83 -33.36 5.70
C LYS A 255 2.60 -34.51 5.07
N VAL A 256 3.66 -34.18 4.34
CA VAL A 256 4.60 -35.15 3.79
C VAL A 256 5.14 -35.86 5.02
N SER A 257 4.89 -37.17 5.15
CA SER A 257 5.48 -37.91 6.27
C SER A 257 7.00 -37.85 6.15
N ASP A 258 7.69 -37.96 7.27
CA ASP A 258 9.16 -37.94 7.27
C ASP A 258 9.74 -39.00 6.33
N ASP A 259 9.05 -40.14 6.18
CA ASP A 259 9.38 -41.18 5.20
C ASP A 259 9.20 -40.73 3.74
N GLU A 260 8.09 -40.07 3.40
CA GLU A 260 7.88 -39.55 2.04
C GLU A 260 8.90 -38.43 1.72
N TYR A 261 9.28 -37.65 2.74
CA TYR A 261 10.32 -36.64 2.61
C TYR A 261 11.70 -37.28 2.35
N ALA A 262 12.05 -38.33 3.10
CA ALA A 262 13.29 -39.07 2.88
C ALA A 262 13.35 -39.68 1.47
N VAL A 263 12.24 -40.23 0.97
CA VAL A 263 12.15 -40.76 -0.39
C VAL A 263 12.32 -39.67 -1.44
N ARG A 264 11.68 -38.50 -1.27
CA ARG A 264 11.87 -37.36 -2.19
C ARG A 264 13.31 -36.86 -2.16
N LEU A 265 13.91 -36.76 -0.98
CA LEU A 265 15.29 -36.31 -0.83
C LEU A 265 16.28 -37.27 -1.51
N ALA A 266 16.06 -38.58 -1.38
CA ALA A 266 16.86 -39.59 -2.07
C ALA A 266 16.70 -39.51 -3.60
N ALA A 267 15.47 -39.30 -4.09
CA ALA A 267 15.21 -39.13 -5.53
C ALA A 267 15.87 -37.86 -6.08
N ASP A 268 15.81 -36.75 -5.35
CA ASP A 268 16.46 -35.49 -5.73
C ASP A 268 18.00 -35.63 -5.73
N LEU A 269 18.56 -36.37 -4.77
CA LEU A 269 19.99 -36.67 -4.71
C LEU A 269 20.42 -37.49 -5.94
N GLN A 270 19.70 -38.55 -6.28
CA GLN A 270 19.97 -39.36 -7.48
C GLN A 270 19.86 -38.53 -8.76
N ALA A 271 18.86 -37.65 -8.86
CA ALA A 271 18.70 -36.76 -10.01
C ALA A 271 19.87 -35.76 -10.14
N ALA A 272 20.40 -35.27 -9.02
CA ALA A 272 21.56 -34.39 -9.00
C ALA A 272 22.86 -35.13 -9.40
N GLU A 273 23.07 -36.35 -8.90
CA GLU A 273 24.20 -37.20 -9.28
C GLU A 273 24.18 -37.55 -10.77
N ALA A 274 22.99 -37.86 -11.33
CA ALA A 274 22.82 -38.10 -12.75
C ALA A 274 23.18 -36.87 -13.61
N ARG A 275 22.87 -35.66 -13.13
CA ARG A 275 23.27 -34.42 -13.81
C ARG A 275 24.78 -34.19 -13.75
N LEU A 276 25.41 -34.47 -12.61
CA LEU A 276 26.86 -34.34 -12.46
C LEU A 276 27.63 -35.32 -13.35
N SER A 277 27.15 -36.56 -13.48
CA SER A 277 27.79 -37.55 -14.36
C SER A 277 27.62 -37.21 -15.84
N ALA A 278 26.46 -36.69 -16.24
CA ALA A 278 26.25 -36.19 -17.60
C ALA A 278 27.19 -35.03 -17.95
N LEU A 279 27.34 -34.05 -17.05
CA LEU A 279 28.25 -32.92 -17.26
C LEU A 279 29.72 -33.33 -17.29
N LYS A 280 30.13 -34.31 -16.47
CA LYS A 280 31.49 -34.86 -16.54
C LYS A 280 31.78 -35.50 -17.90
N ARG A 281 30.82 -36.26 -18.44
CA ARG A 281 30.95 -36.87 -19.76
C ARG A 281 31.06 -35.83 -20.88
N GLU A 282 30.27 -34.75 -20.80
CA GLU A 282 30.35 -33.64 -21.74
C GLU A 282 31.71 -32.92 -21.66
N ALA A 283 32.25 -32.73 -20.46
CA ALA A 283 33.58 -32.16 -20.26
C ALA A 283 34.70 -33.05 -20.85
N ASP A 284 34.64 -34.37 -20.61
CA ASP A 284 35.61 -35.32 -21.16
C ASP A 284 35.57 -35.35 -22.70
N GLU A 285 34.38 -35.23 -23.30
CA GLU A 285 34.22 -35.17 -24.76
C GLU A 285 34.83 -33.88 -25.34
N LEU A 286 34.61 -32.74 -24.69
CA LEU A 286 35.22 -31.48 -25.10
C LEU A 286 36.75 -31.50 -24.95
N GLU A 287 37.29 -32.13 -23.91
CA GLU A 287 38.74 -32.30 -23.74
C GLU A 287 39.34 -33.17 -24.86
N ALA A 288 38.65 -34.25 -25.24
CA ALA A 288 39.05 -35.10 -26.36
C ALA A 288 39.00 -34.34 -27.71
N GLN A 289 37.98 -33.52 -27.96
CA GLN A 289 37.89 -32.67 -29.14
C GLN A 289 39.03 -31.65 -29.18
N LEU A 290 39.38 -31.06 -28.04
CA LEU A 290 40.45 -30.09 -27.93
C LEU A 290 41.82 -30.74 -28.17
N ALA A 291 42.07 -31.93 -27.61
CA ALA A 291 43.25 -32.72 -27.91
C ALA A 291 43.36 -33.07 -29.40
N HIS A 292 42.24 -33.42 -30.05
CA HIS A 292 42.22 -33.71 -31.49
C HIS A 292 42.54 -32.46 -32.32
N SER A 293 41.98 -31.30 -31.96
CA SER A 293 42.26 -30.02 -32.62
C SER A 293 43.74 -29.59 -32.49
N HIS A 294 44.39 -29.88 -31.34
CA HIS A 294 45.82 -29.61 -31.14
C HIS A 294 46.73 -30.55 -31.93
N SER A 295 46.28 -31.79 -32.16
CA SER A 295 47.03 -32.78 -32.94
C SER A 295 46.94 -32.57 -34.45
N GLN A 296 46.04 -31.70 -34.93
CA GLN A 296 45.92 -31.38 -36.34
C GLN A 296 46.99 -30.31 -36.69
N PRO A 297 48.14 -30.70 -37.28
CA PRO A 297 49.17 -29.72 -37.63
C PRO A 297 48.55 -28.70 -38.59
N ALA A 298 48.86 -27.42 -38.38
CA ALA A 298 48.38 -26.31 -39.22
C ALA A 298 48.80 -26.54 -40.68
N ALA A 299 47.99 -27.30 -41.41
CA ALA A 299 48.23 -27.67 -42.79
C ALA A 299 47.83 -26.48 -43.66
N GLY A 300 48.81 -25.63 -43.94
CA GLY A 300 48.84 -24.88 -45.19
C GLY A 300 48.15 -23.52 -45.17
N THR A 301 48.78 -22.54 -44.53
CA THR A 301 48.77 -21.16 -45.06
C THR A 301 50.11 -20.91 -45.73
N GLY A 302 50.29 -21.55 -46.89
CA GLY A 302 51.48 -21.46 -47.72
C GLY A 302 51.10 -21.32 -49.19
N THR A 303 50.06 -20.55 -49.51
CA THR A 303 49.79 -20.13 -50.89
C THR A 303 50.31 -18.71 -51.06
N ALA A 304 51.56 -18.65 -51.51
CA ALA A 304 52.15 -17.50 -52.15
C ALA A 304 51.21 -17.00 -53.26
N ARG A 305 50.92 -15.70 -53.25
CA ARG A 305 50.25 -15.01 -54.34
C ARG A 305 51.30 -14.10 -54.96
N GLU A 306 51.87 -14.55 -56.07
CA GLU A 306 52.55 -13.71 -57.07
C GLU A 306 51.55 -12.74 -57.72
#